data_AF-A0A1C2AFE8-F1
#
_entry.id   AF-A0A1C2AFE8-F1
#
_cell.length_a   1.000
_cell.length_b   1.000
_cell.length_c   1.000
_cell.angle_alpha   90.00
_cell.angle_beta   90.00
_cell.angle_gamma   90.00
#
_symmetry.space_group_name_H-M   'P 1'
#
loop_
_entity.id
_entity.type
_entity.pdbx_description
1 polymer ?
#
loop_
_entity_poly.entity_id
_entity_poly.type
_entity_poly.pdbx_seq_one_letter_code
_entity_poly.pdbx_strand_id
1 'polypeptide(L)'
;TNPTVKFGWLGKMGYLDFAGASVVHSVGGWVALAILLIIGSRTGRFRKDKDKKLFQGSNTPIAALGALILWFGWFGFNGGANGAMDLKIPLILINTFLSASFGLIFSSAMGIIVMKKPEPLFMITGPLAGLVSITASCAYVNPSEAIYIGAIGGILSGSTIILLEKLKIDDVVSAIPVHLVGGMWGTISVAIFGDFEMMGLDKTRLEQLTIQIIGTFSIGGFCFFASYIIFKSINYIYPLRVGKIQEELGLNISEHNASTDTHELLEVLTNQAKTEDYSLRAPQDPFTDSGIIDTQYNFLMEKLEQSEKQKNKWKNRVSSEIKLAMNVQRRLMPNRDLSNYP
;
A
#
# COMPACT_ATOMS: atom_id res chain seq x y z
N THR A 1 8.83 16.18 32.35
CA THR A 1 9.13 17.63 32.39
C THR A 1 7.98 18.32 33.10
N ASN A 2 8.24 19.36 33.90
CA ASN A 2 7.20 20.02 34.69
C ASN A 2 6.14 20.64 33.73
N PRO A 3 4.85 20.22 33.78
CA PRO A 3 3.81 20.67 32.83
C PRO A 3 3.47 22.16 32.92
N THR A 4 4.04 22.88 33.89
CA THR A 4 3.79 24.31 34.14
C THR A 4 4.66 25.25 33.31
N VAL A 5 5.81 24.80 32.78
CA VAL A 5 6.70 25.66 31.97
C VAL A 5 6.59 25.27 30.50
N LYS A 6 5.89 26.10 29.72
CA LYS A 6 5.74 25.90 28.27
C LYS A 6 6.98 26.44 27.53
N PHE A 7 7.67 25.56 26.81
CA PHE A 7 8.83 25.88 25.98
C PHE A 7 8.45 25.98 24.49
N GLY A 8 9.30 26.62 23.68
CA GLY A 8 9.01 26.89 22.27
C GLY A 8 7.96 27.99 22.06
N TRP A 9 7.99 28.66 20.91
CA TRP A 9 7.10 29.81 20.66
C TRP A 9 5.61 29.39 20.61
N LEU A 10 5.29 28.23 20.01
CA LEU A 10 3.93 27.67 20.00
C LEU A 10 3.45 27.28 21.40
N GLY A 11 4.30 26.61 22.18
CA GLY A 11 3.98 26.26 23.56
C GLY A 11 3.69 27.50 24.41
N LYS A 12 4.52 28.55 24.28
CA LYS A 12 4.31 29.85 24.93
C LYS A 12 3.00 30.53 24.53
N MET A 13 2.55 30.36 23.29
CA MET A 13 1.24 30.86 22.83
C MET A 13 0.06 30.08 23.43
N GLY A 14 0.27 28.86 23.93
CA GLY A 14 -0.77 27.99 24.45
C GLY A 14 -1.19 26.87 23.50
N TYR A 15 -0.38 26.57 22.48
CA TYR A 15 -0.62 25.43 21.60
C TYR A 15 -0.60 24.12 22.38
N LEU A 16 -1.56 23.26 22.09
CA LEU A 16 -1.73 21.97 22.75
C LEU A 16 -1.77 20.83 21.73
N ASP A 17 -0.95 19.83 21.99
CA ASP A 17 -0.91 18.59 21.24
C ASP A 17 -0.47 17.48 22.20
N PHE A 18 -1.43 16.84 22.87
CA PHE A 18 -1.17 16.01 24.05
C PHE A 18 -0.19 14.88 23.78
N ALA A 19 -0.50 14.00 22.82
CA ALA A 19 0.33 12.85 22.48
C ALA A 19 0.98 12.96 21.08
N GLY A 20 0.64 13.97 20.27
CA GLY A 20 1.28 14.21 18.98
C GLY A 20 0.43 14.01 17.72
N ALA A 21 -0.83 14.46 17.68
CA ALA A 21 -1.59 14.53 16.43
C ALA A 21 -0.90 15.42 15.39
N SER A 22 -0.29 16.52 15.84
CA SER A 22 0.48 17.38 14.96
C SER A 22 1.93 16.91 14.86
N VAL A 23 2.65 16.89 15.99
CA VAL A 23 4.11 16.72 16.01
C VAL A 23 4.60 15.33 15.58
N VAL A 24 3.72 14.31 15.59
CA VAL A 24 4.01 12.98 15.04
C VAL A 24 3.24 12.77 13.74
N HIS A 25 1.91 12.81 13.80
CA HIS A 25 1.10 12.38 12.66
C HIS A 25 1.03 13.42 11.54
N SER A 26 0.65 14.67 11.83
CA SER A 26 0.61 15.72 10.80
C SER A 26 1.99 15.92 10.18
N VAL A 27 3.07 15.96 10.99
CA VAL A 27 4.46 16.00 10.51
C VAL A 27 4.75 14.86 9.53
N GLY A 28 4.50 13.61 9.92
CA GLY A 28 4.71 12.46 9.04
C GLY A 28 3.87 12.54 7.76
N GLY A 29 2.64 13.04 7.85
CA GLY A 29 1.74 13.24 6.72
C GLY A 29 2.21 14.34 5.75
N TRP A 30 2.74 15.46 6.24
CA TRP A 30 3.33 16.52 5.41
C TRP A 30 4.59 16.05 4.70
N VAL A 31 5.43 15.27 5.40
CA VAL A 31 6.63 14.64 4.83
C VAL A 31 6.22 13.65 3.73
N ALA A 32 5.22 12.80 3.99
CA ALA A 32 4.70 11.86 3.00
C ALA A 32 4.18 12.57 1.75
N LEU A 33 3.41 13.65 1.90
CA LEU A 33 2.96 14.47 0.78
C LEU A 33 4.13 15.04 -0.03
N ALA A 34 5.15 15.58 0.63
CA ALA A 34 6.33 16.11 -0.06
C ALA A 34 7.05 15.03 -0.88
N ILE A 35 7.26 13.85 -0.30
CA ILE A 35 7.94 12.72 -0.95
C ILE A 35 7.11 12.19 -2.14
N LEU A 36 5.79 12.02 -1.96
CA LEU A 36 4.92 11.53 -3.03
C LEU A 36 4.85 12.49 -4.23
N LEU A 37 4.96 13.80 -4.01
CA LEU A 37 5.04 14.79 -5.08
C LEU A 37 6.38 14.76 -5.83
N ILE A 38 7.45 14.21 -5.22
CA ILE A 38 8.77 14.06 -5.85
C ILE A 38 8.86 12.73 -6.61
N ILE A 39 8.46 11.62 -5.97
CA ILE A 39 8.55 10.26 -6.54
C ILE A 39 7.47 10.03 -7.63
N GLY A 40 6.29 10.63 -7.47
CA GLY A 40 5.16 10.47 -8.38
C GLY A 40 4.47 9.11 -8.27
N SER A 41 3.45 8.90 -9.10
CA SER A 41 2.58 7.72 -9.05
C SER A 41 3.24 6.46 -9.61
N ARG A 42 2.94 5.27 -9.06
CA ARG A 42 3.40 3.99 -9.62
C ARG A 42 2.99 3.81 -11.08
N THR A 43 3.84 3.13 -11.83
CA THR A 43 3.63 2.88 -13.26
C THR A 43 2.31 2.13 -13.45
N GLY A 44 1.42 2.67 -14.28
CA GLY A 44 0.11 2.06 -14.56
C GLY A 44 -1.01 2.35 -13.54
N ARG A 45 -0.75 3.06 -12.42
CA ARG A 45 -1.77 3.32 -11.38
C ARG A 45 -3.00 4.09 -11.87
N PHE A 46 -2.80 5.07 -12.75
CA PHE A 46 -3.85 5.98 -13.24
C PHE A 46 -4.05 5.89 -14.76
N ARG A 47 -4.02 4.67 -15.33
CA ARG A 47 -4.28 4.44 -16.77
C ARG A 47 -5.65 4.98 -17.19
N LYS A 48 -5.73 5.48 -18.44
CA LYS A 48 -6.96 6.02 -19.03
C LYS A 48 -7.90 4.93 -19.58
N ASP A 49 -7.43 3.69 -19.69
CA ASP A 49 -8.23 2.59 -20.25
C ASP A 49 -9.41 2.22 -19.34
N LYS A 50 -10.49 1.75 -19.98
CA LYS A 50 -11.78 1.43 -19.34
C LYS A 50 -11.69 0.30 -18.31
N ASP A 51 -10.67 -0.55 -18.40
CA ASP A 51 -10.38 -1.61 -17.42
C ASP A 51 -9.52 -1.06 -16.30
N LYS A 52 -10.13 -0.27 -15.41
CA LYS A 52 -9.53 0.16 -14.14
C LYS A 52 -9.32 -1.05 -13.22
N LYS A 53 -8.35 -1.90 -13.50
CA LYS A 53 -7.86 -2.86 -12.50
C LYS A 53 -7.17 -2.04 -11.41
N LEU A 54 -7.89 -1.83 -10.31
CA LEU A 54 -7.34 -1.25 -9.09
C LEU A 54 -6.19 -2.14 -8.61
N PHE A 55 -5.05 -1.53 -8.27
CA PHE A 55 -3.99 -2.22 -7.55
C PHE A 55 -4.60 -2.79 -6.27
N GLN A 56 -4.63 -4.11 -6.16
CA GLN A 56 -5.11 -4.78 -4.96
C GLN A 56 -4.00 -4.80 -3.91
N GLY A 57 -4.38 -4.76 -2.64
CA GLY A 57 -3.44 -4.98 -1.55
C GLY A 57 -2.84 -6.39 -1.66
N SER A 58 -1.55 -6.53 -1.38
CA SER A 58 -0.87 -7.83 -1.44
C SER A 58 -1.42 -8.83 -0.42
N ASN A 59 -1.84 -8.36 0.76
CA ASN A 59 -2.44 -9.20 1.80
C ASN A 59 -3.33 -8.38 2.75
N THR A 60 -4.64 -8.38 2.49
CA THR A 60 -5.63 -7.65 3.30
C THR A 60 -5.74 -8.15 4.75
N PRO A 61 -5.75 -9.48 5.03
CA PRO A 61 -5.72 -9.97 6.41
C PRO A 61 -4.53 -9.46 7.24
N ILE A 62 -3.32 -9.44 6.67
CA ILE A 62 -2.13 -8.91 7.37
C ILE A 62 -2.27 -7.40 7.59
N ALA A 63 -2.81 -6.65 6.63
CA ALA A 63 -3.06 -5.22 6.82
C ALA A 63 -4.07 -4.96 7.96
N ALA A 64 -5.13 -5.76 8.05
CA ALA A 64 -6.09 -5.69 9.15
C ALA A 64 -5.46 -6.04 10.51
N LEU A 65 -4.62 -7.09 10.56
CA LEU A 65 -3.84 -7.44 11.75
C LEU A 65 -2.92 -6.29 12.18
N GLY A 66 -2.22 -5.65 11.22
CA GLY A 66 -1.40 -4.48 11.47
C GLY A 66 -2.19 -3.33 12.10
N ALA A 67 -3.40 -3.06 11.60
CA ALA A 67 -4.27 -2.04 12.18
C ALA A 67 -4.70 -2.36 13.62
N LEU A 68 -4.98 -3.63 13.93
CA LEU A 68 -5.29 -4.07 15.31
C LEU A 68 -4.09 -3.93 16.24
N ILE A 69 -2.88 -4.27 15.77
CA ILE A 69 -1.63 -4.09 16.54
C ILE A 69 -1.40 -2.60 16.80
N LEU A 70 -1.57 -1.74 15.80
CA LEU A 70 -1.47 -0.29 15.95
C LEU A 70 -2.50 0.25 16.94
N TRP A 71 -3.75 -0.22 16.87
CA TRP A 71 -4.78 0.17 17.83
C TRP A 71 -4.39 -0.22 19.26
N PHE A 72 -3.97 -1.46 19.48
CA PHE A 72 -3.49 -1.89 20.79
C PHE A 72 -2.30 -1.04 21.27
N GLY A 73 -1.31 -0.81 20.40
CA GLY A 73 -0.15 0.02 20.72
C GLY A 73 -0.51 1.48 21.03
N TRP A 74 -1.61 1.98 20.47
CA TRP A 74 -2.07 3.36 20.68
C TRP A 74 -2.54 3.64 22.11
N PHE A 75 -2.95 2.61 22.85
CA PHE A 75 -3.19 2.73 24.29
C PHE A 75 -1.90 3.10 25.03
N GLY A 76 -0.78 2.48 24.66
CA GLY A 76 0.55 2.84 25.17
C GLY A 76 0.99 4.22 24.67
N PHE A 77 0.70 4.57 23.41
CA PHE A 77 1.05 5.86 22.82
C PHE A 77 0.37 7.02 23.57
N ASN A 78 -0.96 6.99 23.67
CA ASN A 78 -1.73 8.04 24.33
C ASN A 78 -1.62 7.96 25.85
N GLY A 79 -1.74 6.78 26.45
CA GLY A 79 -1.63 6.61 27.90
C GLY A 79 -0.24 6.96 28.41
N GLY A 80 0.81 6.55 27.69
CA GLY A 80 2.20 6.85 28.03
C GLY A 80 2.54 8.33 27.91
N ALA A 81 1.91 9.07 26.99
CA ALA A 81 2.11 10.52 26.84
C ALA A 81 1.72 11.32 28.10
N ASN A 82 0.86 10.78 28.96
CA ASN A 82 0.53 11.40 30.25
C ASN A 82 1.77 11.53 31.16
N GLY A 83 2.77 10.66 30.99
CA GLY A 83 4.04 10.72 31.73
C GLY A 83 3.95 10.38 33.22
N ALA A 84 2.75 10.08 33.73
CA ALA A 84 2.49 9.63 35.08
C ALA A 84 1.31 8.64 35.10
N MET A 85 1.31 7.74 36.08
CA MET A 85 0.17 6.85 36.33
C MET A 85 -0.78 7.54 37.31
N ASP A 86 -1.81 8.21 36.79
CA ASP A 86 -2.81 8.93 37.56
C ASP A 86 -4.24 8.63 37.09
N LEU A 87 -5.23 9.31 37.67
CA LEU A 87 -6.64 9.13 37.38
C LEU A 87 -7.07 9.63 35.98
N LYS A 88 -6.18 10.27 35.21
CA LYS A 88 -6.47 10.64 33.81
C LYS A 88 -6.27 9.46 32.85
N ILE A 89 -5.46 8.47 33.22
CA ILE A 89 -5.18 7.31 32.36
C ILE A 89 -6.45 6.59 31.90
N PRO A 90 -7.42 6.22 32.76
CA PRO A 90 -8.64 5.55 32.31
C PRO A 90 -9.44 6.37 31.29
N LEU A 91 -9.53 7.69 31.48
CA LEU A 91 -10.20 8.60 30.54
C LEU A 91 -9.49 8.60 29.18
N ILE A 92 -8.17 8.73 29.17
CA ILE A 92 -7.35 8.72 27.97
C ILE A 92 -7.56 7.43 27.18
N LEU A 93 -7.56 6.28 27.86
CA LEU A 93 -7.74 4.97 27.21
C LEU A 93 -9.15 4.80 26.65
N ILE A 94 -10.18 5.21 27.38
CA ILE A 94 -11.58 5.18 26.91
C ILE A 94 -11.76 6.08 25.69
N ASN A 95 -11.26 7.32 25.74
CA ASN A 95 -11.33 8.26 24.62
C ASN A 95 -10.61 7.70 23.38
N THR A 96 -9.45 7.08 23.58
CA THR A 96 -8.68 6.43 22.51
C THR A 96 -9.49 5.30 21.86
N PHE A 97 -10.09 4.44 22.67
CA PHE A 97 -10.90 3.31 22.18
C PHE A 97 -12.16 3.77 21.43
N LEU A 98 -12.91 4.73 22.00
CA LEU A 98 -14.15 5.23 21.41
C LEU A 98 -13.88 5.96 20.09
N SER A 99 -12.87 6.82 20.04
CA SER A 99 -12.53 7.53 18.81
C SER A 99 -12.15 6.57 17.68
N ALA A 100 -11.34 5.55 17.98
CA ALA A 100 -10.98 4.53 17.00
C ALA A 100 -12.20 3.73 16.53
N SER A 101 -13.08 3.32 17.45
CA SER A 101 -14.29 2.57 17.14
C SER A 101 -15.24 3.34 16.22
N PHE A 102 -15.44 4.63 16.50
CA PHE A 102 -16.33 5.47 15.69
C PHE A 102 -15.67 5.94 14.38
N GLY A 103 -14.34 6.08 14.35
CA GLY A 103 -13.59 6.23 13.10
C GLY A 103 -13.76 5.03 12.18
N LEU A 104 -13.69 3.81 12.72
CA LEU A 104 -13.99 2.57 11.99
C LEU A 104 -15.42 2.58 11.44
N ILE A 105 -16.43 2.78 12.30
CA ILE A 105 -17.84 2.69 11.91
C ILE A 105 -18.16 3.69 10.80
N PHE A 106 -17.80 4.97 10.97
CA PHE A 106 -18.18 6.01 10.02
C PHE A 106 -17.37 5.98 8.72
N SER A 107 -16.07 5.65 8.77
CA SER A 107 -15.29 5.42 7.56
C SER A 107 -15.81 4.21 6.78
N SER A 108 -16.16 3.12 7.47
CA SER A 108 -16.71 1.91 6.84
C SER A 108 -18.07 2.19 6.19
N ALA A 109 -18.95 2.90 6.89
CA ALA A 109 -20.24 3.31 6.35
C ALA A 109 -20.06 4.19 5.11
N MET A 110 -19.14 5.16 5.16
CA MET A 110 -18.79 5.98 4.00
C MET A 110 -18.26 5.12 2.83
N GLY A 111 -17.36 4.18 3.10
CA GLY A 111 -16.82 3.25 2.11
C GLY A 111 -17.93 2.45 1.43
N ILE A 112 -18.87 1.89 2.21
CA ILE A 112 -20.03 1.15 1.69
C ILE A 112 -20.90 2.04 0.80
N ILE A 113 -21.20 3.27 1.22
CA ILE A 113 -22.04 4.21 0.48
C ILE A 113 -21.39 4.62 -0.85
N VAL A 114 -20.11 5.01 -0.81
CA VAL A 114 -19.39 5.52 -1.98
C VAL A 114 -19.03 4.40 -2.95
N MET A 115 -18.50 3.29 -2.44
CA MET A 115 -18.03 2.17 -3.25
C MET A 115 -19.15 1.19 -3.62
N LYS A 116 -20.35 1.33 -3.01
CA LYS A 116 -21.51 0.42 -3.14
C LYS A 116 -21.21 -1.02 -2.73
N LYS A 117 -20.15 -1.23 -1.95
CA LYS A 117 -19.73 -2.52 -1.40
C LYS A 117 -18.84 -2.28 -0.17
N PRO A 118 -18.73 -3.25 0.76
CA PRO A 118 -17.71 -3.20 1.80
C PRO A 118 -16.31 -3.11 1.18
N GLU A 119 -15.56 -2.08 1.56
CA GLU A 119 -14.21 -1.82 1.02
C GLU A 119 -13.18 -1.85 2.15
N PRO A 120 -12.29 -2.87 2.19
CA PRO A 120 -11.33 -3.05 3.28
C PRO A 120 -10.43 -1.85 3.55
N LEU A 121 -10.06 -1.07 2.52
CA LEU A 121 -9.24 0.12 2.70
C LEU A 121 -9.88 1.13 3.66
N PHE A 122 -11.18 1.37 3.55
CA PHE A 122 -11.92 2.29 4.43
C PHE A 122 -12.06 1.72 5.85
N MET A 123 -12.26 0.42 5.96
CA MET A 123 -12.38 -0.29 7.24
C MET A 123 -11.05 -0.31 8.01
N ILE A 124 -9.92 -0.41 7.31
CA ILE A 124 -8.58 -0.44 7.91
C ILE A 124 -8.12 0.96 8.28
N THR A 125 -8.32 1.95 7.40
CA THR A 125 -7.84 3.33 7.62
C THR A 125 -8.74 4.13 8.57
N GLY A 126 -10.03 3.79 8.66
CA GLY A 126 -11.00 4.41 9.56
C GLY A 126 -10.59 4.46 11.04
N PRO A 127 -10.32 3.31 11.69
CA PRO A 127 -9.90 3.30 13.09
C PRO A 127 -8.58 4.02 13.29
N LEU A 128 -7.63 3.89 12.36
CA LEU A 128 -6.35 4.61 12.43
C LEU A 128 -6.54 6.12 12.37
N ALA A 129 -7.41 6.61 11.48
CA ALA A 129 -7.74 8.03 11.43
C ALA A 129 -8.43 8.51 12.72
N GLY A 130 -9.30 7.69 13.32
CA GLY A 130 -9.90 7.98 14.62
C GLY A 130 -8.86 8.06 15.74
N LEU A 131 -7.91 7.13 15.78
CA LEU A 131 -6.78 7.13 16.72
C LEU A 131 -5.91 8.38 16.56
N VAL A 132 -5.53 8.74 15.34
CA VAL A 132 -4.78 9.97 15.08
C VAL A 132 -5.57 11.20 15.53
N SER A 133 -6.87 11.25 15.23
CA SER A 133 -7.71 12.43 15.50
C SER A 133 -7.86 12.73 16.99
N ILE A 134 -7.89 11.71 17.86
CA ILE A 134 -8.01 11.93 19.31
C ILE A 134 -6.67 12.21 19.98
N THR A 135 -5.55 11.98 19.29
CA THR A 135 -4.20 12.03 19.88
C THR A 135 -3.85 13.42 20.45
N ALA A 136 -4.42 14.51 19.93
CA ALA A 136 -4.17 15.86 20.43
C ALA A 136 -4.93 16.18 21.73
N SER A 137 -6.07 15.52 21.95
CA SER A 137 -7.09 15.94 22.92
C SER A 137 -7.56 14.83 23.85
N CYS A 138 -7.00 13.61 23.76
CA CYS A 138 -7.49 12.43 24.50
C CYS A 138 -7.51 12.58 26.03
N ALA A 139 -6.73 13.51 26.59
CA ALA A 139 -6.73 13.82 28.02
C ALA A 139 -7.61 15.02 28.42
N TYR A 140 -8.25 15.68 27.45
CA TYR A 140 -8.91 16.97 27.61
C TYR A 140 -10.36 16.97 27.09
N VAL A 141 -10.93 15.82 26.78
CA VAL A 141 -12.29 15.69 26.27
C VAL A 141 -13.05 14.61 27.01
N ASN A 142 -14.37 14.71 27.00
CA ASN A 142 -15.26 13.70 27.51
C ASN A 142 -15.43 12.54 26.51
N PRO A 143 -15.82 11.33 26.96
CA PRO A 143 -16.02 10.17 26.08
C PRO A 143 -17.00 10.39 24.91
N SER A 144 -18.04 11.20 25.11
CA SER A 144 -18.99 11.56 24.05
C SER A 144 -18.35 12.42 22.96
N GLU A 145 -17.42 13.31 23.31
CA GLU A 145 -16.70 14.16 22.38
C GLU A 145 -15.67 13.34 21.57
N ALA A 146 -15.02 12.37 22.21
CA ALA A 146 -14.11 11.45 21.54
C ALA A 146 -14.80 10.67 20.41
N ILE A 147 -16.08 10.31 20.59
CA ILE A 147 -16.91 9.68 19.55
C ILE A 147 -17.03 10.58 18.31
N TYR A 148 -17.37 11.87 18.50
CA TYR A 148 -17.51 12.82 17.39
C TYR A 148 -16.18 13.08 16.69
N ILE A 149 -15.10 13.24 17.47
CA ILE A 149 -13.74 13.46 16.94
C ILE A 149 -13.34 12.29 16.04
N GLY A 150 -13.55 11.05 16.50
CA GLY A 150 -13.25 9.84 15.76
C GLY A 150 -14.10 9.67 14.51
N ALA A 151 -15.41 9.86 14.62
CA ALA A 151 -16.34 9.77 13.49
C ALA A 151 -15.98 10.75 12.36
N ILE A 152 -15.72 12.02 12.71
CA ILE A 152 -15.32 13.05 11.74
C ILE A 152 -13.95 12.70 11.15
N GLY A 153 -12.99 12.25 11.96
CA GLY A 153 -11.68 11.81 11.50
C GLY A 153 -11.77 10.68 10.46
N GLY A 154 -12.62 9.67 10.71
CA GLY A 154 -12.87 8.58 9.77
C GLY A 154 -13.47 9.06 8.44
N ILE A 155 -14.47 9.95 8.49
CA ILE A 155 -15.08 10.55 7.27
C ILE A 155 -14.06 11.38 6.49
N LEU A 156 -13.26 12.20 7.17
CA LEU A 156 -12.24 13.03 6.54
C LEU A 156 -11.16 12.18 5.87
N SER A 157 -10.72 11.10 6.52
CA SER A 157 -9.79 10.13 5.91
C SER A 157 -10.40 9.49 4.65
N GLY A 158 -11.61 8.93 4.73
CA GLY A 158 -12.31 8.36 3.58
C GLY A 158 -12.51 9.35 2.43
N SER A 159 -12.86 10.60 2.75
CA SER A 159 -12.99 11.70 1.78
C SER A 159 -11.66 12.03 1.11
N THR A 160 -10.58 12.00 1.88
CA THR A 160 -9.23 12.29 1.38
C THR A 160 -8.72 11.19 0.47
N ILE A 161 -9.02 9.91 0.74
CA ILE A 161 -8.72 8.79 -0.17
C ILE A 161 -9.32 9.06 -1.56
N ILE A 162 -10.60 9.44 -1.61
CA ILE A 162 -11.30 9.77 -2.86
C ILE A 162 -10.68 11.00 -3.53
N LEU A 163 -10.28 12.00 -2.75
CA LEU A 163 -9.65 13.22 -3.26
C LEU A 163 -8.30 12.91 -3.90
N LEU A 164 -7.44 12.11 -3.25
CA LEU A 164 -6.13 11.74 -3.80
C LEU A 164 -6.25 10.94 -5.10
N GLU A 165 -7.25 10.06 -5.21
CA GLU A 165 -7.56 9.36 -6.47
C GLU A 165 -7.89 10.36 -7.60
N LYS A 166 -8.66 11.42 -7.30
CA LYS A 166 -8.98 12.48 -8.28
C LYS A 166 -7.76 13.32 -8.65
N LEU A 167 -6.91 13.63 -7.68
CA LEU A 167 -5.67 14.39 -7.86
C LEU A 167 -4.53 13.55 -8.45
N LYS A 168 -4.74 12.23 -8.62
CA LYS A 168 -3.74 11.27 -9.11
C LYS A 168 -2.47 11.25 -8.24
N ILE A 169 -2.65 11.38 -6.94
CA ILE A 169 -1.59 11.19 -5.94
C ILE A 169 -1.68 9.75 -5.45
N ASP A 170 -0.62 8.99 -5.65
CA ASP A 170 -0.58 7.55 -5.34
C ASP A 170 -0.03 7.30 -3.94
N ASP A 171 -0.91 7.39 -2.94
CA ASP A 171 -0.60 7.02 -1.57
C ASP A 171 -1.04 5.58 -1.31
N VAL A 172 -0.06 4.66 -1.26
CA VAL A 172 -0.32 3.22 -1.23
C VAL A 172 -0.93 2.75 0.09
N VAL A 173 -0.57 3.42 1.19
CA VAL A 173 -0.95 3.03 2.56
C VAL A 173 -1.94 4.00 3.20
N SER A 174 -2.38 5.02 2.45
CA SER A 174 -3.22 6.11 2.95
C SER A 174 -2.58 6.87 4.12
N ALA A 175 -1.26 7.13 4.03
CA ALA A 175 -0.54 7.91 5.03
C ALA A 175 -1.06 9.36 5.13
N ILE A 176 -1.36 10.02 4.01
CA ILE A 176 -1.93 11.37 3.97
C ILE A 176 -3.35 11.39 4.57
N PRO A 177 -4.32 10.57 4.13
CA PRO A 177 -5.65 10.53 4.74
C PRO A 177 -5.63 10.31 6.26
N VAL A 178 -4.83 9.35 6.73
CA VAL A 178 -4.79 8.97 8.15
C VAL A 178 -4.00 9.98 8.97
N HIS A 179 -2.76 10.27 8.59
CA HIS A 179 -1.84 11.03 9.43
C HIS A 179 -1.89 12.53 9.15
N LEU A 180 -1.89 12.96 7.88
CA LEU A 180 -1.96 14.39 7.58
C LEU A 180 -3.31 14.96 7.98
N VAL A 181 -4.38 14.45 7.37
CA VAL A 181 -5.73 15.01 7.55
C VAL A 181 -6.26 14.68 8.94
N GLY A 182 -6.10 13.44 9.42
CA GLY A 182 -6.43 13.09 10.79
C GLY A 182 -5.66 13.91 11.82
N GLY A 183 -4.37 14.18 11.59
CA GLY A 183 -3.54 14.97 12.50
C GLY A 183 -3.95 16.44 12.55
N MET A 184 -4.23 17.03 11.39
CA MET A 184 -4.76 18.40 11.29
C MET A 184 -6.13 18.52 11.97
N TRP A 185 -7.06 17.61 11.66
CA TRP A 185 -8.37 17.58 12.30
C TRP A 185 -8.27 17.40 13.80
N GLY A 186 -7.46 16.44 14.26
CA GLY A 186 -7.28 16.19 15.69
C GLY A 186 -6.76 17.41 16.43
N THR A 187 -5.77 18.09 15.86
CA THR A 187 -5.20 19.33 16.41
C THR A 187 -6.23 20.46 16.48
N ILE A 188 -7.04 20.64 15.43
CA ILE A 188 -8.11 21.65 15.42
C ILE A 188 -9.22 21.28 16.42
N SER A 189 -9.52 19.99 16.57
CA SER A 189 -10.57 19.49 17.45
C SER A 189 -10.33 19.82 18.93
N VAL A 190 -9.07 20.01 19.35
CA VAL A 190 -8.69 20.50 20.69
C VAL A 190 -9.43 21.79 21.05
N ALA A 191 -9.48 22.76 20.13
CA ALA A 191 -10.12 24.04 20.40
C ALA A 191 -11.65 23.96 20.41
N ILE A 192 -12.21 23.03 19.63
CA ILE A 192 -13.66 22.86 19.45
C ILE A 192 -14.25 22.11 20.64
N PHE A 193 -13.67 20.96 20.98
CA PHE A 193 -14.23 20.01 21.96
C PHE A 193 -13.52 20.02 23.30
N GLY A 194 -12.26 20.46 23.34
CA GLY A 194 -11.49 20.38 24.57
C GLY A 194 -12.14 21.16 25.73
N ASP A 195 -12.00 20.60 26.93
CA ASP A 195 -12.31 21.19 28.21
C ASP A 195 -11.16 22.11 28.68
N PHE A 196 -11.45 23.40 28.77
CA PHE A 196 -10.46 24.45 29.05
C PHE A 196 -9.94 24.39 30.50
N GLU A 197 -10.76 23.89 31.43
CA GLU A 197 -10.36 23.66 32.81
C GLU A 197 -9.37 22.49 32.87
N MET A 198 -9.66 21.37 32.20
CA MET A 198 -8.74 20.23 32.12
C MET A 198 -7.41 20.58 31.42
N MET A 199 -7.46 21.51 30.45
CA MET A 199 -6.29 22.03 29.76
C MET A 199 -5.48 23.05 30.58
N GLY A 200 -6.05 23.58 31.67
CA GLY A 200 -5.43 24.64 32.46
C GLY A 200 -5.20 25.93 31.64
N LEU A 201 -6.15 26.28 30.77
CA LEU A 201 -6.06 27.45 29.89
C LEU A 201 -7.11 28.50 30.25
N ASP A 202 -6.64 29.71 30.57
CA ASP A 202 -7.49 30.90 30.62
C ASP A 202 -7.50 31.59 29.25
N LYS A 203 -8.29 31.03 28.33
CA LYS A 203 -8.46 31.49 26.95
C LYS A 203 -9.88 31.28 26.47
N THR A 204 -10.31 32.09 25.51
CA THR A 204 -11.55 31.83 24.78
C THR A 204 -11.36 30.68 23.76
N ARG A 205 -12.45 30.01 23.39
CA ARG A 205 -12.43 28.99 22.32
C ARG A 205 -11.88 29.53 20.99
N LEU A 206 -12.19 30.78 20.66
CA LEU A 206 -11.72 31.43 19.42
C LEU A 206 -10.21 31.67 19.43
N GLU A 207 -9.65 32.12 20.57
CA GLU A 207 -8.20 32.27 20.72
C GLU A 207 -7.50 30.92 20.59
N GLN A 208 -8.02 29.88 21.26
CA GLN A 208 -7.43 28.54 21.16
C GLN A 208 -7.52 27.99 19.74
N LEU A 209 -8.63 28.19 19.05
CA LEU A 209 -8.78 27.77 17.65
C LEU A 209 -7.73 28.45 16.76
N THR A 210 -7.52 29.75 16.96
CA THR A 210 -6.51 30.53 16.25
C THR A 210 -5.10 29.97 16.52
N ILE A 211 -4.78 29.67 17.78
CA ILE A 211 -3.48 29.09 18.17
C ILE A 211 -3.28 27.71 17.53
N GLN A 212 -4.29 26.83 17.58
CA GLN A 212 -4.20 25.50 16.98
C GLN A 212 -4.01 25.57 15.45
N ILE A 213 -4.70 26.49 14.77
CA ILE A 213 -4.53 26.72 13.33
C ILE A 213 -3.12 27.22 13.02
N ILE A 214 -2.63 28.23 13.75
CA ILE A 214 -1.27 28.76 13.58
C ILE A 214 -0.25 27.63 13.77
N GLY A 215 -0.37 26.84 14.83
CA GLY A 215 0.52 25.71 15.08
C GLY A 215 0.48 24.65 13.98
N THR A 216 -0.73 24.24 13.58
CA THR A 216 -0.93 23.23 12.51
C THR A 216 -0.23 23.63 11.21
N PHE A 217 -0.44 24.86 10.74
CA PHE A 217 0.15 25.31 9.48
C PHE A 217 1.61 25.73 9.60
N SER A 218 2.06 26.21 10.76
CA SER A 218 3.48 26.57 10.96
C SER A 218 4.35 25.32 11.01
N ILE A 219 3.93 24.30 11.77
CA ILE A 219 4.59 22.99 11.81
C ILE A 219 4.52 22.35 10.42
N GLY A 220 3.32 22.31 9.83
CA GLY A 220 3.11 21.69 8.53
C GLY A 220 3.89 22.33 7.40
N GLY A 221 3.87 23.65 7.30
CA GLY A 221 4.64 24.40 6.31
C GLY A 221 6.13 24.14 6.46
N PHE A 222 6.68 24.25 7.67
CA PHE A 222 8.08 23.95 7.93
C PHE A 222 8.44 22.52 7.49
N CYS A 223 7.69 21.52 7.95
CA CYS A 223 7.95 20.12 7.63
C CYS A 223 7.81 19.82 6.14
N PHE A 224 6.77 20.32 5.47
CA PHE A 224 6.59 20.13 4.04
C PHE A 224 7.74 20.74 3.24
N PHE A 225 8.05 22.03 3.44
CA PHE A 225 9.08 22.71 2.65
C PHE A 225 10.48 22.18 2.93
N ALA A 226 10.83 21.97 4.21
CA ALA A 226 12.13 21.40 4.56
C ALA A 226 12.31 20.00 3.95
N SER A 227 11.31 19.13 4.10
CA SER A 227 11.36 17.77 3.54
C SER A 227 11.40 17.80 2.01
N TYR A 228 10.58 18.64 1.38
CA TYR A 228 10.58 18.77 -0.07
C TYR A 228 11.95 19.19 -0.60
N ILE A 229 12.60 20.18 0.02
CA ILE A 229 13.94 20.64 -0.37
C ILE A 229 14.96 19.51 -0.17
N ILE A 230 14.95 18.85 0.99
CA ILE A 230 15.90 17.76 1.31
C ILE A 230 15.73 16.60 0.32
N PHE A 231 14.53 16.03 0.20
CA PHE A 231 14.29 14.88 -0.66
C PHE A 231 14.43 15.20 -2.14
N LYS A 232 14.13 16.43 -2.58
CA LYS A 232 14.37 16.85 -3.97
C LYS A 232 15.86 16.96 -4.27
N SER A 233 16.65 17.47 -3.32
CA SER A 233 18.10 17.53 -3.44
C SER A 233 18.71 16.13 -3.48
N ILE A 234 18.24 15.23 -2.62
CA ILE A 234 18.64 13.81 -2.66
C ILE A 234 18.26 13.20 -4.01
N ASN A 235 17.01 13.34 -4.45
CA ASN A 235 16.52 12.77 -5.70
C ASN A 235 17.27 13.27 -6.94
N TYR A 236 17.87 14.46 -6.87
CA TYR A 236 18.71 15.00 -7.94
C TYR A 236 20.08 14.28 -8.03
N ILE A 237 20.63 13.84 -6.90
CA ILE A 237 21.94 13.16 -6.83
C ILE A 237 21.76 11.64 -6.95
N TYR A 238 20.80 11.09 -6.21
CA TYR A 238 20.46 9.68 -6.14
C TYR A 238 18.93 9.54 -6.30
N PRO A 239 18.44 9.13 -7.48
CA PRO A 239 17.02 8.98 -7.74
C PRO A 239 16.34 8.10 -6.69
N LEU A 240 15.28 8.61 -6.07
CA LEU A 240 14.50 7.90 -5.04
C LEU A 240 13.58 6.83 -5.64
N ARG A 241 13.36 6.88 -6.95
CA ARG A 241 12.51 5.94 -7.68
C ARG A 241 13.38 5.04 -8.55
N VAL A 242 13.14 3.74 -8.48
CA VAL A 242 13.77 2.75 -9.36
C VAL A 242 13.39 2.94 -10.83
N GLY A 243 14.18 2.38 -11.73
CA GLY A 243 13.87 2.37 -13.16
C GLY A 243 12.59 1.60 -13.47
N LYS A 244 11.93 1.92 -14.59
CA LYS A 244 10.64 1.30 -14.97
C LYS A 244 10.70 -0.23 -15.06
N ILE A 245 11.79 -0.78 -15.60
CA ILE A 245 11.98 -2.25 -15.71
C ILE A 245 12.08 -2.88 -14.32
N GLN A 246 12.78 -2.23 -13.39
CA GLN A 246 12.92 -2.68 -12.01
C GLN A 246 11.58 -2.57 -11.25
N GLU A 247 10.81 -1.50 -11.49
CA GLU A 247 9.46 -1.34 -10.93
C GLU A 247 8.52 -2.45 -11.42
N GLU A 248 8.59 -2.83 -12.71
CA GLU A 248 7.78 -3.92 -13.29
C GLU A 248 8.23 -5.31 -12.79
N LEU A 249 9.54 -5.52 -12.60
CA LEU A 249 10.09 -6.77 -12.07
C LEU A 249 9.74 -6.97 -10.59
N GLY A 250 9.70 -5.89 -9.82
CA GLY A 250 9.46 -5.89 -8.38
C GLY A 250 10.74 -5.74 -7.57
N LEU A 251 10.68 -4.93 -6.50
CA LEU A 251 11.85 -4.53 -5.70
C LEU A 251 12.55 -5.71 -5.01
N ASN A 252 11.80 -6.74 -4.63
CA ASN A 252 12.38 -7.97 -4.07
C ASN A 252 13.43 -8.58 -5.00
N ILE A 253 13.19 -8.58 -6.31
CA ILE A 253 14.12 -9.11 -7.29
C ILE A 253 15.16 -8.04 -7.63
N SER A 254 14.73 -6.83 -7.99
CA SER A 254 15.64 -5.82 -8.54
C SER A 254 16.63 -5.23 -7.55
N GLU A 255 16.30 -5.18 -6.26
CA GLU A 255 17.15 -4.62 -5.21
C GLU A 255 17.73 -5.69 -4.27
N HIS A 256 16.98 -6.77 -4.01
CA HIS A 256 17.37 -7.78 -3.03
C HIS A 256 17.82 -9.11 -3.65
N ASN A 257 17.77 -9.26 -4.98
CA ASN A 257 18.01 -10.53 -5.68
C ASN A 257 17.24 -11.71 -5.06
N ALA A 258 16.08 -11.43 -4.46
CA ALA A 258 15.24 -12.46 -3.89
C ALA A 258 14.45 -13.09 -5.03
N SER A 259 14.63 -14.39 -5.25
CA SER A 259 13.74 -15.17 -6.10
C SER A 259 12.48 -15.52 -5.30
N THR A 260 11.32 -15.25 -5.89
CA THR A 260 10.07 -15.88 -5.45
C THR A 260 9.80 -17.07 -6.37
N ASP A 261 9.12 -18.11 -5.90
CA ASP A 261 8.74 -19.27 -6.73
C ASP A 261 8.06 -18.84 -8.04
N THR A 262 7.21 -17.80 -7.97
CA THR A 262 6.59 -17.15 -9.14
C THR A 262 7.60 -16.53 -10.10
N HIS A 263 8.67 -15.93 -9.61
CA HIS A 263 9.74 -15.38 -10.45
C HIS A 263 10.51 -16.50 -11.14
N GLU A 264 10.84 -17.57 -10.41
CA GLU A 264 11.56 -18.72 -10.97
C GLU A 264 10.72 -19.41 -12.06
N LEU A 265 9.40 -19.55 -11.86
CA LEU A 265 8.47 -19.97 -12.91
C LEU A 265 8.49 -19.03 -14.12
N LEU A 266 8.40 -17.71 -13.90
CA LEU A 266 8.42 -16.73 -14.99
C LEU A 266 9.73 -16.75 -15.77
N GLU A 267 10.85 -16.97 -15.09
CA GLU A 267 12.17 -17.11 -15.71
C GLU A 267 12.21 -18.38 -16.60
N VAL A 268 11.72 -19.51 -16.10
CA VAL A 268 11.59 -20.74 -16.88
C VAL A 268 10.70 -20.54 -18.11
N LEU A 269 9.53 -19.92 -17.94
CA LEU A 269 8.61 -19.62 -19.05
C LEU A 269 9.26 -18.71 -20.09
N THR A 270 9.98 -17.68 -19.65
CA THR A 270 10.66 -16.73 -20.54
C THR A 270 11.80 -17.41 -21.30
N ASN A 271 12.56 -18.27 -20.64
CA ASN A 271 13.65 -19.02 -21.27
C ASN A 271 13.11 -20.04 -22.27
N GLN A 272 12.06 -20.78 -21.95
CA GLN A 272 11.39 -21.67 -22.90
C GLN A 272 10.87 -20.92 -24.13
N ALA A 273 10.25 -19.75 -23.94
CA ALA A 273 9.75 -18.95 -25.05
C ALA A 273 10.87 -18.41 -25.96
N LYS A 274 12.04 -18.09 -25.41
CA LYS A 274 13.19 -17.58 -26.17
C LYS A 274 13.98 -18.68 -26.87
N THR A 275 14.14 -19.83 -26.22
CA THR A 275 15.03 -20.91 -26.66
C THR A 275 14.30 -22.05 -27.37
N GLU A 276 12.97 -22.10 -27.24
CA GLU A 276 12.12 -23.26 -27.61
C GLU A 276 12.53 -24.56 -26.90
N ASP A 277 13.34 -24.48 -25.82
CA ASP A 277 13.73 -25.62 -25.01
C ASP A 277 12.67 -25.95 -23.96
N TYR A 278 11.68 -26.75 -24.35
CA TYR A 278 10.62 -27.22 -23.46
C TYR A 278 11.08 -28.26 -22.43
N SER A 279 12.37 -28.59 -22.32
CA SER A 279 12.88 -29.51 -21.28
C SER A 279 13.11 -28.81 -19.93
N LEU A 280 13.20 -27.48 -19.91
CA LEU A 280 13.30 -26.69 -18.69
C LEU A 280 12.08 -26.92 -17.79
N ARG A 281 12.30 -26.96 -16.47
CA ARG A 281 11.25 -27.20 -15.48
C ARG A 281 11.26 -26.12 -14.42
N ALA A 282 10.07 -25.73 -13.98
CA ALA A 282 9.90 -24.83 -12.86
C ALA A 282 10.31 -25.53 -11.54
N PRO A 283 10.83 -24.79 -10.55
CA PRO A 283 11.11 -25.34 -9.23
C PRO A 283 9.82 -25.86 -8.59
N GLN A 284 9.93 -26.86 -7.72
CA GLN A 284 8.75 -27.46 -7.07
C GLN A 284 8.89 -27.32 -5.56
N ASP A 285 8.07 -26.45 -4.97
CA ASP A 285 7.87 -26.39 -3.52
C ASP A 285 6.43 -26.84 -3.17
N PRO A 286 6.23 -28.03 -2.60
CA PRO A 286 4.89 -28.53 -2.28
C PRO A 286 4.20 -27.76 -1.15
N PHE A 287 4.91 -26.85 -0.47
CA PHE A 287 4.39 -26.09 0.67
C PHE A 287 3.93 -24.67 0.29
N THR A 288 4.08 -24.26 -0.97
CA THR A 288 3.63 -22.94 -1.45
C THR A 288 2.57 -23.07 -2.54
N ASP A 289 1.64 -22.10 -2.59
CA ASP A 289 0.63 -22.03 -3.65
C ASP A 289 1.28 -22.00 -5.05
N SER A 290 2.45 -21.37 -5.14
CA SER A 290 3.22 -21.25 -6.39
C SER A 290 3.84 -22.59 -6.78
N GLY A 291 4.45 -23.33 -5.85
CA GLY A 291 5.03 -24.62 -6.17
C GLY A 291 3.99 -25.71 -6.51
N ILE A 292 2.75 -25.59 -6.03
CA ILE A 292 1.61 -26.39 -6.53
C ILE A 292 1.36 -26.09 -8.02
N ILE A 293 1.32 -24.81 -8.39
CA ILE A 293 1.16 -24.37 -9.79
C ILE A 293 2.34 -24.89 -10.63
N ASP A 294 3.57 -24.77 -10.14
CA ASP A 294 4.78 -25.20 -10.83
C ASP A 294 4.80 -26.71 -11.07
N THR A 295 4.30 -27.49 -10.11
CA THR A 295 4.14 -28.94 -10.24
C THR A 295 3.15 -29.29 -11.36
N GLN A 296 2.00 -28.62 -11.41
CA GLN A 296 1.00 -28.84 -12.47
C GLN A 296 1.51 -28.39 -13.84
N TYR A 297 2.23 -27.27 -13.88
CA TYR A 297 2.88 -26.77 -15.07
C TYR A 297 3.94 -27.76 -15.60
N ASN A 298 4.80 -28.28 -14.74
CA ASN A 298 5.81 -29.28 -15.11
C ASN A 298 5.17 -30.58 -15.64
N PHE A 299 4.05 -31.01 -15.06
CA PHE A 299 3.28 -32.14 -15.56
C PHE A 299 2.72 -31.88 -16.97
N LEU A 300 2.18 -30.68 -17.23
CA LEU A 300 1.74 -30.28 -18.57
C LEU A 300 2.89 -30.27 -19.58
N MET A 301 4.05 -29.74 -19.19
CA MET A 301 5.25 -29.71 -20.04
C MET A 301 5.75 -31.12 -20.37
N GLU A 302 5.71 -32.06 -19.41
CA GLU A 302 6.05 -33.46 -19.66
C GLU A 302 5.10 -34.10 -20.69
N LYS A 303 3.79 -33.84 -20.60
CA LYS A 303 2.82 -34.32 -21.59
C LYS A 303 3.04 -33.72 -22.96
N LEU A 304 3.39 -32.44 -23.03
CA LEU A 304 3.70 -31.74 -24.27
C LEU A 304 4.94 -32.37 -24.94
N GLU A 305 6.00 -32.60 -24.18
CA GLU A 305 7.24 -33.22 -24.67
C GLU A 305 7.02 -34.66 -25.15
N GLN A 306 6.21 -35.45 -24.43
CA GLN A 306 5.83 -36.80 -24.86
C GLN A 306 5.05 -36.77 -26.18
N SER A 307 4.11 -35.83 -26.33
CA SER A 307 3.34 -35.64 -27.57
C SER A 307 4.24 -35.28 -28.75
N GLU A 308 5.20 -34.38 -28.53
CA GLU A 308 6.17 -33.99 -29.56
C GLU A 308 7.09 -35.14 -29.96
N LYS A 309 7.58 -35.93 -29.01
CA LYS A 309 8.34 -37.17 -29.28
C LYS A 309 7.54 -38.15 -30.14
N GLN A 310 6.26 -38.38 -29.82
CA GLN A 310 5.38 -39.24 -30.61
C GLN A 310 5.15 -38.70 -32.02
N LYS A 311 4.89 -37.40 -32.14
CA LYS A 311 4.72 -36.72 -33.43
C LYS A 311 5.98 -36.85 -34.30
N ASN A 312 7.16 -36.67 -33.73
CA ASN A 312 8.44 -36.82 -34.44
C ASN A 312 8.69 -38.27 -34.86
N LYS A 313 8.35 -39.25 -34.01
CA LYS A 313 8.40 -40.67 -34.37
C LYS A 313 7.50 -41.00 -35.57
N TRP A 314 6.26 -40.50 -35.56
CA TRP A 314 5.33 -40.66 -36.67
C TRP A 314 5.81 -39.96 -37.95
N LYS A 315 6.31 -38.73 -37.85
CA LYS A 315 6.88 -37.98 -38.97
C LYS A 315 8.04 -38.75 -39.63
N ASN A 316 8.96 -39.28 -38.81
CA ASN A 316 10.10 -40.05 -39.30
C ASN A 316 9.65 -41.36 -39.97
N ARG A 317 8.67 -42.05 -39.37
CA ARG A 317 8.07 -43.25 -39.96
C ARG A 317 7.43 -42.96 -41.31
N VAL A 318 6.55 -41.95 -41.39
CA VAL A 318 5.89 -41.55 -42.65
C VAL A 318 6.93 -41.16 -43.71
N SER A 319 7.96 -40.40 -43.34
CA SER A 319 9.06 -40.05 -44.27
C SER A 319 9.79 -41.28 -44.81
N SER A 320 10.04 -42.28 -43.95
CA SER A 320 10.67 -43.54 -44.36
C SER A 320 9.78 -44.36 -45.30
N GLU A 321 8.47 -44.42 -45.04
CA GLU A 321 7.50 -45.12 -45.89
C GLU A 321 7.35 -44.43 -47.25
N ILE A 322 7.33 -43.09 -47.30
CA ILE A 322 7.34 -42.32 -48.55
C ILE A 322 8.61 -42.61 -49.37
N LYS A 323 9.79 -42.59 -48.74
CA LYS A 323 11.06 -42.91 -49.43
C LYS A 323 11.06 -44.34 -49.98
N LEU A 324 10.51 -45.29 -49.23
CA LEU A 324 10.36 -46.67 -49.68
C LEU A 324 9.43 -46.76 -50.90
N ALA A 325 8.27 -46.12 -50.84
CA ALA A 325 7.31 -46.08 -51.95
C ALA A 325 7.92 -45.47 -53.22
N MET A 326 8.65 -44.35 -53.09
CA MET A 326 9.38 -43.75 -54.21
C MET A 326 10.44 -44.69 -54.80
N ASN A 327 11.19 -45.42 -53.96
CA ASN A 327 12.19 -46.38 -54.42
C ASN A 327 11.55 -47.57 -55.15
N VAL A 328 10.43 -48.08 -54.65
CA VAL A 328 9.66 -49.15 -55.30
C VAL A 328 9.13 -48.66 -56.65
N GLN A 329 8.53 -47.48 -56.70
CA GLN A 329 8.04 -46.87 -57.94
C GLN A 329 9.18 -46.70 -58.96
N ARG A 330 10.36 -46.22 -58.54
CA ARG A 330 11.52 -46.05 -59.42
C ARG A 330 12.04 -47.37 -59.99
N ARG A 331 11.96 -48.47 -59.23
CA ARG A 331 12.34 -49.81 -59.70
C ARG A 331 11.30 -50.45 -60.64
N LEU A 332 10.02 -50.09 -60.47
CA LEU A 332 8.93 -50.55 -61.33
C LEU A 332 8.75 -49.69 -62.58
N MET A 333 9.32 -48.48 -62.62
CA MET A 333 9.37 -47.69 -63.85
C MET A 333 10.36 -48.34 -64.83
N PRO A 334 9.92 -48.69 -66.05
CA PRO A 334 10.80 -49.26 -67.06
C PRO A 334 11.90 -48.25 -67.43
N ASN A 335 13.15 -48.70 -67.47
CA ASN A 335 14.26 -47.91 -68.02
C ASN A 335 13.99 -47.72 -69.52
N ARG A 336 13.52 -46.54 -69.91
CA ARG A 336 13.45 -46.14 -71.32
C ARG A 336 14.82 -45.65 -71.75
N ASP A 337 15.52 -46.50 -72.48
CA ASP A 337 16.67 -46.10 -73.28
C ASP A 337 16.17 -45.32 -74.50
N LEU A 338 16.49 -44.01 -74.55
CA LEU A 338 16.10 -43.13 -75.65
C LEU A 338 16.89 -43.41 -76.95
N SER A 339 17.91 -44.28 -76.92
CA SER A 339 18.71 -44.64 -78.10
C SER A 339 18.13 -45.79 -78.93
N ASN A 340 17.06 -46.44 -78.44
CA ASN A 340 16.37 -47.54 -79.12
C ASN A 340 14.90 -47.23 -79.45
N TYR A 341 14.53 -45.96 -79.55
CA TYR A 341 13.21 -45.57 -80.07
C TYR A 341 13.27 -45.46 -81.60
N PRO A 342 12.37 -46.13 -82.36
CA PRO A 342 12.25 -45.94 -83.81
C PRO A 342 11.75 -44.54 -84.18
#